data_AF-A0A554JCP9-F1
#
_entry.id   AF-A0A554JCP9-F1
#
_cell.length_a   1.000
_cell.length_b   1.000
_cell.length_c   1.000
_cell.angle_alpha   90.00
_cell.angle_beta   90.00
_cell.angle_gamma   90.00
#
_symmetry.space_group_name_H-M   'P 1'
#
loop_
_entity.id
_entity.type
_entity.pdbx_description
1 polymer ?
#
loop_
_entity_poly.entity_id
_entity_poly.type
_entity_poly.pdbx_seq_one_letter_code
_entity_poly.pdbx_strand_id
1 'polypeptide(L)'
;MFISFWQLFLTNFRMLYRNWRGMFFNIFLPVFLYLAISKISGNAPGSNTITYSEYLLPGIIAMTIMQTGIFSLAYWLVDLKARGVIKRLLVTPLSNFEMVGSLIASRLVLMAIQIGIIIFIGIWYFKTSIPGSGLAILLLMIMGGAVFLGIGFAVSSFAKTFEEAAPITTILNLLFTFLGNIFFPTNNLPVVLKVIASKLPITYSTRLVFHSYVWFVRILWIKPSFDLNQLFL
;
A
#
# COMPACT_ATOMS: atom_id res chain seq x y z
N MET A 1 -22.97 -21.26 1.39
CA MET A 1 -22.58 -19.84 1.19
C MET A 1 -21.43 -19.46 2.11
N PHE A 2 -21.64 -19.25 3.42
CA PHE A 2 -20.55 -18.83 4.33
C PHE A 2 -19.35 -19.80 4.39
N ILE A 3 -19.60 -21.12 4.37
CA ILE A 3 -18.54 -22.14 4.39
C ILE A 3 -17.67 -22.07 3.12
N SER A 4 -18.28 -21.85 1.96
CA SER A 4 -17.58 -21.71 0.67
C SER A 4 -16.68 -20.48 0.65
N PHE A 5 -17.20 -19.33 1.12
CA PHE A 5 -16.43 -18.10 1.27
C PHE A 5 -15.22 -18.29 2.20
N TRP A 6 -15.44 -18.88 3.37
CA TRP A 6 -14.38 -19.09 4.36
C TRP A 6 -13.28 -20.03 3.84
N GLN A 7 -13.66 -21.11 3.16
CA GLN A 7 -12.72 -22.03 2.53
C GLN A 7 -11.90 -21.35 1.42
N LEU A 8 -12.53 -20.51 0.60
CA LEU A 8 -11.82 -19.73 -0.42
C LEU A 8 -10.87 -18.71 0.20
N PHE A 9 -11.30 -18.02 1.25
CA PHE A 9 -10.45 -17.08 1.99
C PHE A 9 -9.22 -17.79 2.55
N LEU A 10 -9.40 -18.90 3.27
CA LEU A 10 -8.32 -19.70 3.81
C LEU A 10 -7.41 -20.26 2.72
N THR A 11 -7.97 -20.65 1.58
CA THR A 11 -7.19 -21.15 0.45
C THR A 11 -6.31 -20.05 -0.12
N ASN A 12 -6.86 -18.86 -0.38
CA ASN A 12 -6.11 -17.70 -0.83
C ASN A 12 -4.99 -17.32 0.14
N PHE A 13 -5.32 -17.28 1.44
CA PHE A 13 -4.35 -16.97 2.49
C PHE A 13 -3.26 -18.04 2.61
N ARG A 14 -3.62 -19.31 2.45
CA ARG A 14 -2.67 -20.43 2.44
C ARG A 14 -1.79 -20.38 1.20
N MET A 15 -2.30 -20.01 0.02
CA MET A 15 -1.49 -19.83 -1.18
C MET A 15 -0.46 -18.71 -0.99
N LEU A 16 -0.87 -17.61 -0.35
CA LEU A 16 0.04 -16.53 0.05
C LEU A 16 1.15 -17.09 0.93
N TYR A 17 0.80 -17.72 2.05
CA TYR A 17 1.76 -18.27 3.01
C TYR A 17 2.70 -19.31 2.41
N ARG A 18 2.18 -20.15 1.50
CA ARG A 18 3.00 -21.14 0.78
C ARG A 18 3.98 -20.51 -0.19
N ASN A 19 3.69 -19.32 -0.73
CA ASN A 19 4.67 -18.52 -1.46
C ASN A 19 5.52 -17.69 -0.50
N TRP A 20 6.23 -18.38 0.39
CA TRP A 20 7.11 -17.77 1.38
C TRP A 20 8.10 -16.79 0.74
N ARG A 21 8.65 -17.14 -0.42
CA ARG A 21 9.61 -16.30 -1.16
C ARG A 21 8.95 -14.99 -1.60
N GLY A 22 7.76 -15.07 -2.21
CA GLY A 22 7.03 -13.88 -2.64
C GLY A 22 6.58 -13.01 -1.47
N MET A 23 6.09 -13.61 -0.39
CA MET A 23 5.71 -12.88 0.82
C MET A 23 6.90 -12.21 1.49
N PHE A 24 8.03 -12.92 1.58
CA PHE A 24 9.25 -12.36 2.14
C PHE A 24 9.62 -11.09 1.40
N PHE A 25 9.78 -11.11 0.07
CA PHE A 25 10.13 -9.89 -0.67
C PHE A 25 9.06 -8.80 -0.58
N ASN A 26 7.77 -9.16 -0.59
CA ASN A 26 6.68 -8.19 -0.55
C ASN A 26 6.53 -7.50 0.82
N ILE A 27 6.82 -8.21 1.92
CA ILE A 27 6.81 -7.65 3.29
C ILE A 27 8.15 -7.00 3.62
N PHE A 28 9.26 -7.65 3.24
CA PHE A 28 10.61 -7.21 3.55
C PHE A 28 10.96 -5.92 2.83
N LEU A 29 10.61 -5.76 1.55
CA LEU A 29 11.06 -4.60 0.77
C LEU A 29 10.59 -3.26 1.36
N PRO A 30 9.29 -3.03 1.68
CA PRO A 30 8.86 -1.78 2.29
C PRO A 30 9.48 -1.55 3.68
N VAL A 31 9.61 -2.61 4.48
CA VAL A 31 10.20 -2.55 5.82
C VAL A 31 11.69 -2.23 5.76
N PHE A 32 12.44 -2.91 4.89
CA PHE A 32 13.85 -2.67 4.64
C PHE A 32 14.07 -1.24 4.16
N LEU A 33 13.24 -0.77 3.24
CA LEU A 33 13.35 0.57 2.69
C LEU A 33 13.03 1.63 3.76
N TYR A 34 12.03 1.40 4.62
CA TYR A 34 11.78 2.23 5.79
C TYR A 34 13.00 2.28 6.73
N LEU A 35 13.60 1.13 7.06
CA LEU A 35 14.78 1.05 7.92
C LEU A 35 16.01 1.73 7.31
N ALA A 36 16.26 1.50 6.01
CA ALA A 36 17.41 2.02 5.30
C ALA A 36 17.36 3.55 5.22
N ILE A 37 16.23 4.09 4.73
CA ILE A 37 16.15 5.54 4.49
C ILE A 37 16.01 6.31 5.82
N SER A 38 15.26 5.78 6.80
CA SER A 38 15.08 6.44 8.10
C SER A 38 16.38 6.55 8.91
N LYS A 39 17.38 5.69 8.66
CA LYS A 39 18.69 5.78 9.31
C LYS A 39 19.64 6.75 8.63
N ILE A 40 19.56 6.83 7.31
CA ILE A 40 20.46 7.67 6.50
C ILE A 40 20.06 9.13 6.60
N SER A 41 18.76 9.39 6.69
CA SER A 41 18.20 10.73 6.61
C SER A 41 17.91 11.24 8.02
N GLY A 42 18.61 12.28 8.45
CA GLY A 42 18.45 12.88 9.80
C GLY A 42 17.07 13.53 9.97
N ASN A 43 16.99 14.82 9.66
CA ASN A 43 15.75 15.58 9.80
C ASN A 43 14.89 15.51 8.53
N ALA A 44 13.57 15.63 8.69
CA ALA A 44 12.64 15.67 7.58
C ALA A 44 12.88 16.91 6.69
N PRO A 45 12.58 16.84 5.38
CA PRO A 45 12.78 17.98 4.49
C PRO A 45 11.95 19.19 4.95
N GLY A 46 12.62 20.33 5.22
CA GLY A 46 11.95 21.57 5.63
C GLY A 46 11.62 21.69 7.12
N SER A 47 12.01 20.72 7.97
CA SER A 47 11.80 20.80 9.43
C SER A 47 13.03 20.38 10.21
N ASN A 48 13.40 21.15 11.23
CA ASN A 48 14.47 20.79 12.18
C ASN A 48 13.96 20.01 13.41
N THR A 49 12.63 19.83 13.54
CA THR A 49 12.00 19.24 14.74
C THR A 49 11.44 17.84 14.51
N ILE A 50 11.33 17.42 13.25
CA ILE A 50 10.72 16.15 12.84
C ILE A 50 11.78 15.30 12.19
N THR A 51 11.88 14.07 12.67
CA THR A 51 12.83 13.10 12.12
C THR A 51 12.31 12.62 10.78
N TYR A 52 13.20 12.32 9.84
CA TYR A 52 12.79 11.78 8.55
C TYR A 52 11.95 10.49 8.68
N SER A 53 12.21 9.68 9.71
CA SER A 53 11.43 8.49 10.05
C SER A 53 9.95 8.77 10.31
N GLU A 54 9.61 9.93 10.88
CA GLU A 54 8.24 10.37 11.16
C GLU A 54 7.54 10.84 9.88
N TYR A 55 8.27 11.49 8.98
CA TYR A 55 7.77 11.87 7.66
C TYR A 55 7.55 10.64 6.75
N LEU A 56 8.49 9.70 6.79
CA LEU A 56 8.52 8.56 5.89
C LEU A 56 7.46 7.49 6.22
N LEU A 57 7.16 7.31 7.51
CA LEU A 57 6.22 6.29 8.00
C LEU A 57 4.85 6.30 7.29
N PRO A 58 4.10 7.41 7.24
CA PRO A 58 2.82 7.47 6.52
C PRO A 58 2.95 7.23 5.01
N GLY A 59 4.05 7.69 4.40
CA GLY A 59 4.35 7.45 2.98
C GLY A 59 4.54 5.95 2.70
N ILE A 60 5.32 5.25 3.52
CA ILE A 60 5.56 3.81 3.38
C ILE A 60 4.30 2.99 3.63
N ILE A 61 3.41 3.43 4.53
CA ILE A 61 2.10 2.78 4.73
C ILE A 61 1.27 2.83 3.44
N ALA A 62 1.17 4.00 2.81
CA ALA A 62 0.46 4.15 1.55
C ALA A 62 1.12 3.34 0.41
N MET A 63 2.46 3.36 0.34
CA MET A 63 3.24 2.57 -0.62
C MET A 63 2.99 1.07 -0.48
N THR A 64 2.89 0.58 0.76
CA THR A 64 2.61 -0.82 1.08
C THR A 64 1.23 -1.25 0.58
N ILE A 65 0.20 -0.44 0.83
CA ILE A 65 -1.17 -0.72 0.35
C ILE A 65 -1.21 -0.74 -1.18
N MET A 66 -0.56 0.23 -1.81
CA MET A 66 -0.48 0.32 -3.26
C MET A 66 0.24 -0.89 -3.86
N GLN A 67 1.42 -1.24 -3.35
CA GLN A 67 2.19 -2.37 -3.88
C GLN A 67 1.45 -3.69 -3.68
N THR A 68 0.87 -3.90 -2.49
CA THR A 68 0.12 -5.12 -2.21
C THR A 68 -1.18 -5.17 -3.01
N GLY A 69 -1.84 -4.04 -3.27
CA GLY A 69 -3.04 -3.97 -4.10
C GLY A 69 -2.76 -4.29 -5.57
N ILE A 70 -1.73 -3.69 -6.14
CA ILE A 70 -1.41 -3.82 -7.56
C ILE A 70 -0.68 -5.14 -7.82
N PHE A 71 0.50 -5.35 -7.23
CA PHE A 71 1.38 -6.48 -7.58
C PHE A 71 0.81 -7.80 -7.10
N SER A 72 0.38 -7.87 -5.83
CA SER A 72 -0.08 -9.13 -5.22
C SER A 72 -1.29 -9.70 -5.96
N LEU A 73 -2.21 -8.82 -6.39
CA LEU A 73 -3.41 -9.22 -7.09
C LEU A 73 -3.17 -9.46 -8.58
N ALA A 74 -2.48 -8.55 -9.27
CA ALA A 74 -2.25 -8.66 -10.72
C ALA A 74 -1.50 -9.95 -11.04
N TYR A 75 -0.40 -10.21 -10.35
CA TYR A 75 0.42 -11.40 -10.58
C TYR A 75 -0.30 -12.68 -10.21
N TRP A 76 -1.08 -12.69 -9.12
CA TRP A 76 -1.84 -13.86 -8.74
C TRP A 76 -2.93 -14.20 -9.77
N LEU A 77 -3.67 -13.21 -10.28
CA LEU A 77 -4.68 -13.46 -11.31
C LEU A 77 -4.08 -13.89 -12.64
N VAL A 78 -2.96 -13.28 -13.03
CA VAL A 78 -2.23 -13.65 -14.25
C VAL A 78 -1.69 -15.09 -14.15
N ASP A 79 -1.15 -15.49 -13.00
CA ASP A 79 -0.72 -16.87 -12.74
C ASP A 79 -1.88 -17.87 -12.88
N LEU A 80 -3.04 -17.56 -12.30
CA LEU A 80 -4.22 -18.41 -12.42
C LEU A 80 -4.74 -18.51 -13.85
N LYS A 81 -4.66 -17.42 -14.62
CA LYS A 81 -5.00 -17.42 -16.06
C LYS A 81 -4.04 -18.30 -16.84
N ALA A 82 -2.74 -18.13 -16.63
CA ALA A 82 -1.70 -18.89 -17.31
C ALA A 82 -1.83 -20.40 -17.04
N ARG A 83 -2.19 -20.80 -15.81
CA ARG A 83 -2.42 -22.21 -15.43
C ARG A 83 -3.81 -22.75 -15.81
N GLY A 84 -4.64 -21.95 -16.47
CA GLY A 84 -6.02 -22.31 -16.81
C GLY A 84 -6.90 -22.63 -15.60
N VAL A 85 -6.54 -22.15 -14.41
CA VAL A 85 -7.29 -22.41 -13.17
C VAL A 85 -8.58 -21.61 -13.15
N ILE A 86 -8.59 -20.39 -13.69
CA ILE A 86 -9.81 -19.57 -13.78
C ILE A 86 -10.92 -20.31 -14.53
N LYS A 87 -10.61 -20.95 -15.67
CA LYS A 87 -11.60 -21.73 -16.45
C LYS A 87 -12.20 -22.88 -15.63
N ARG A 88 -11.39 -23.53 -14.78
CA ARG A 88 -11.83 -24.61 -13.89
C ARG A 88 -12.68 -24.09 -12.73
N LEU A 89 -12.38 -22.91 -12.20
CA LEU A 89 -13.19 -22.30 -11.14
C LEU A 89 -14.58 -21.89 -11.66
N LEU A 90 -14.70 -21.46 -12.91
CA LEU A 90 -15.98 -21.04 -13.49
C LEU A 90 -17.01 -22.16 -13.68
N VAL A 91 -16.57 -23.42 -13.73
CA VAL A 91 -17.47 -24.60 -13.83
C VAL A 91 -17.86 -25.18 -12.47
N THR A 92 -17.34 -24.63 -11.37
CA THR A 92 -17.75 -25.02 -10.02
C THR A 92 -18.98 -24.22 -9.58
N PRO A 93 -19.82 -24.75 -8.66
CA PRO A 93 -21.02 -24.05 -8.16
C PRO A 93 -20.70 -22.88 -7.21
N LEU A 94 -19.54 -22.24 -7.37
CA LEU A 94 -19.11 -21.10 -6.56
C LEU A 94 -19.69 -19.80 -7.11
N SER A 95 -20.19 -18.94 -6.23
CA SER A 95 -20.63 -17.61 -6.64
C SER A 95 -19.43 -16.72 -6.97
N ASN A 96 -19.52 -15.96 -8.07
CA ASN A 96 -18.50 -14.98 -8.46
C ASN A 96 -18.21 -13.97 -7.33
N PHE A 97 -19.23 -13.58 -6.57
CA PHE A 97 -19.09 -12.66 -5.44
C PHE A 97 -18.29 -13.26 -4.29
N GLU A 98 -18.44 -14.57 -4.01
CA GLU A 98 -17.68 -15.25 -2.97
C GLU A 98 -16.20 -15.37 -3.35
N MET A 99 -15.92 -15.64 -4.62
CA MET A 99 -14.55 -15.72 -5.14
C MET A 99 -13.84 -14.36 -5.05
N VAL A 100 -14.47 -13.30 -5.54
CA VAL A 100 -13.88 -11.95 -5.51
C VAL A 100 -13.80 -11.42 -4.07
N GLY A 101 -14.85 -11.62 -3.26
CA GLY A 101 -14.88 -11.16 -1.88
C GLY A 101 -13.81 -11.83 -1.02
N SER A 102 -13.63 -13.14 -1.14
CA SER A 102 -12.59 -13.88 -0.39
C SER A 102 -11.18 -13.45 -0.81
N LEU A 103 -10.99 -13.14 -2.10
CA LEU A 103 -9.74 -12.60 -2.61
C LEU A 103 -9.43 -11.22 -2.03
N ILE A 104 -10.38 -10.27 -2.11
CA ILE A 104 -10.23 -8.92 -1.54
C ILE A 104 -9.94 -9.01 -0.04
N ALA A 105 -10.71 -9.81 0.71
CA ALA A 105 -10.51 -10.00 2.14
C ALA A 105 -9.11 -10.53 2.46
N SER A 106 -8.60 -11.50 1.70
CA SER A 106 -7.25 -12.05 1.90
C SER A 106 -6.16 -10.99 1.70
N ARG A 107 -6.32 -10.06 0.74
CA ARG A 107 -5.37 -8.98 0.50
C ARG A 107 -5.47 -7.89 1.56
N LEU A 108 -6.67 -7.55 2.03
CA LEU A 108 -6.84 -6.59 3.13
C LEU A 108 -6.18 -7.08 4.41
N VAL A 109 -6.29 -8.38 4.74
CA VAL A 109 -5.60 -8.97 5.90
C VAL A 109 -4.07 -8.90 5.72
N LEU A 110 -3.57 -9.19 4.52
CA LEU A 110 -2.13 -9.07 4.23
C LEU A 110 -1.63 -7.63 4.39
N MET A 111 -2.38 -6.64 3.90
CA MET A 111 -2.09 -5.21 4.09
C MET A 111 -2.07 -4.85 5.58
N ALA A 112 -3.04 -5.34 6.35
CA ALA A 112 -3.12 -5.09 7.80
C ALA A 112 -1.87 -5.59 8.52
N ILE A 113 -1.41 -6.81 8.20
CA ILE A 113 -0.20 -7.40 8.77
C ILE A 113 1.03 -6.56 8.42
N GLN A 114 1.19 -6.17 7.16
CA GLN A 114 2.34 -5.37 6.71
C GLN A 114 2.39 -4.01 7.40
N ILE A 115 1.25 -3.31 7.46
CA ILE A 115 1.13 -2.01 8.12
C ILE A 115 1.42 -2.15 9.61
N GLY A 116 0.89 -3.19 10.25
CA GLY A 116 1.17 -3.49 11.66
C GLY A 116 2.66 -3.66 11.93
N ILE A 117 3.38 -4.40 11.07
CA ILE A 117 4.84 -4.57 11.17
C ILE A 117 5.57 -3.22 11.01
N ILE A 118 5.19 -2.42 10.01
CA ILE A 118 5.82 -1.12 9.74
C ILE A 118 5.61 -0.16 10.92
N ILE A 119 4.39 -0.09 11.46
CA ILE A 119 4.08 0.74 12.64
C ILE A 119 4.84 0.24 13.86
N PHE A 120 4.88 -1.07 14.09
CA PHE A 120 5.63 -1.66 15.20
C PHE A 120 7.11 -1.26 15.15
N ILE A 121 7.73 -1.37 13.97
CA ILE A 121 9.13 -0.97 13.77
C ILE A 121 9.31 0.54 13.96
N GLY A 122 8.42 1.37 13.43
CA GLY A 122 8.47 2.83 13.63
C GLY A 122 8.48 3.21 15.11
N ILE A 123 7.52 2.67 15.88
CA ILE A 123 7.37 2.99 17.31
C ILE A 123 8.52 2.41 18.14
N TRP A 124 8.86 1.13 17.96
CA TRP A 124 9.85 0.47 18.83
C TRP A 124 11.29 0.78 18.46
N TYR A 125 11.60 0.85 17.16
CA TYR A 125 12.98 1.03 16.70
C TYR A 125 13.34 2.51 16.53
N PHE A 126 12.46 3.30 15.91
CA PHE A 126 12.71 4.71 15.61
C PHE A 126 12.04 5.67 16.60
N LYS A 127 11.27 5.17 17.57
CA LYS A 127 10.52 5.98 18.54
C LYS A 127 9.64 7.04 17.87
N THR A 128 9.12 6.73 16.68
CA THR A 128 8.23 7.65 15.95
C THR A 128 6.88 7.72 16.61
N SER A 129 6.25 8.90 16.54
CA SER A 129 4.87 9.07 16.96
C SER A 129 3.92 8.22 16.12
N ILE A 130 2.78 7.80 16.70
CA ILE A 130 1.79 6.96 16.01
C ILE A 130 1.28 7.72 14.76
N PRO A 131 1.26 7.11 13.56
CA PRO A 131 0.98 7.76 12.29
C PRO A 131 -0.47 8.27 12.10
N GLY A 132 -1.30 8.29 13.14
CA GLY A 132 -2.70 8.71 13.07
C GLY A 132 -3.63 7.86 13.95
N SER A 133 -4.93 8.07 13.82
CA SER A 133 -5.92 7.22 14.50
C SER A 133 -6.02 5.85 13.78
N GLY A 134 -6.20 4.77 14.54
CA GLY A 134 -6.39 3.43 13.96
C GLY A 134 -7.56 3.38 12.96
N LEU A 135 -8.56 4.23 13.16
CA LEU A 135 -9.70 4.40 12.24
C LEU A 135 -9.28 4.97 10.88
N ALA A 136 -8.39 5.96 10.84
CA ALA A 136 -7.91 6.54 9.59
C ALA A 136 -7.09 5.53 8.77
N ILE A 137 -6.25 4.72 9.45
CA ILE A 137 -5.49 3.64 8.81
C ILE A 137 -6.43 2.58 8.25
N LEU A 138 -7.49 2.23 8.99
CA LEU A 138 -8.50 1.27 8.53
C LEU A 138 -9.26 1.80 7.32
N LEU A 139 -9.70 3.06 7.33
CA LEU A 139 -10.37 3.69 6.19
C LEU A 139 -9.46 3.74 4.97
N LEU A 140 -8.19 4.10 5.16
CA LEU A 140 -7.18 4.08 4.11
C LEU A 140 -7.01 2.69 3.51
N MET A 141 -6.91 1.65 4.35
CA MET A 141 -6.81 0.27 3.87
C MET A 141 -8.01 -0.14 3.03
N ILE A 142 -9.24 0.21 3.46
CA ILE A 142 -10.45 -0.17 2.74
C ILE A 142 -10.55 0.61 1.43
N MET A 143 -10.46 1.95 1.48
CA MET A 143 -10.65 2.81 0.31
C MET A 143 -9.46 2.74 -0.65
N GLY A 144 -8.24 2.92 -0.13
CA GLY A 144 -7.01 2.78 -0.90
C GLY A 144 -6.85 1.35 -1.43
N GLY A 145 -7.08 0.34 -0.59
CA GLY A 145 -7.07 -1.05 -1.00
C GLY A 145 -8.05 -1.33 -2.13
N ALA A 146 -9.30 -0.85 -2.05
CA ALA A 146 -10.28 -1.01 -3.13
C ALA A 146 -9.81 -0.41 -4.46
N VAL A 147 -9.24 0.80 -4.43
CA VAL A 147 -8.71 1.48 -5.64
C VAL A 147 -7.52 0.71 -6.23
N PHE A 148 -6.54 0.35 -5.41
CA PHE A 148 -5.33 -0.32 -5.90
C PHE A 148 -5.57 -1.78 -6.30
N LEU A 149 -6.46 -2.49 -5.61
CA LEU A 149 -6.95 -3.80 -6.04
C LEU A 149 -7.72 -3.67 -7.37
N GLY A 150 -8.52 -2.62 -7.55
CA GLY A 150 -9.17 -2.31 -8.83
C GLY A 150 -8.16 -2.13 -9.97
N ILE A 151 -7.07 -1.40 -9.72
CA ILE A 151 -5.96 -1.26 -10.69
C ILE A 151 -5.31 -2.62 -10.96
N GLY A 152 -5.04 -3.43 -9.93
CA GLY A 152 -4.50 -4.78 -10.08
C GLY A 152 -5.40 -5.69 -10.93
N PHE A 153 -6.72 -5.60 -10.73
CA PHE A 153 -7.72 -6.29 -11.56
C PHE A 153 -7.67 -5.82 -13.01
N ALA A 154 -7.60 -4.51 -13.24
CA ALA A 154 -7.50 -3.93 -14.58
C ALA A 154 -6.25 -4.43 -15.30
N VAL A 155 -5.08 -4.37 -14.66
CA VAL A 155 -3.82 -4.88 -15.22
C VAL A 155 -3.94 -6.37 -15.55
N SER A 156 -4.50 -7.17 -14.62
CA SER A 156 -4.70 -8.61 -14.86
C SER A 156 -5.66 -8.91 -16.01
N SER A 157 -6.54 -7.97 -16.35
CA SER A 157 -7.50 -8.14 -17.44
C SER A 157 -6.83 -7.98 -18.81
N PHE A 158 -5.85 -7.08 -18.91
CA PHE A 158 -5.07 -6.87 -20.13
C PHE A 158 -3.94 -7.88 -20.29
N ALA A 159 -3.19 -8.18 -19.22
CA ALA A 159 -2.05 -9.08 -19.26
C ALA A 159 -2.48 -10.55 -19.17
N LYS A 160 -1.93 -11.39 -20.05
CA LYS A 160 -2.14 -12.85 -20.07
C LYS A 160 -0.99 -13.62 -19.44
N THR A 161 0.21 -13.04 -19.43
CA THR A 161 1.42 -13.64 -18.85
C THR A 161 2.10 -12.70 -17.87
N PHE A 162 3.01 -13.25 -17.05
CA PHE A 162 3.78 -12.45 -16.09
C PHE A 162 4.67 -11.43 -16.79
N GLU A 163 5.23 -11.80 -17.94
CA GLU A 163 6.09 -10.98 -18.77
C GLU A 163 5.35 -9.75 -19.33
N GLU A 164 4.04 -9.87 -19.58
CA GLU A 164 3.19 -8.75 -19.98
C GLU A 164 2.78 -7.88 -18.77
N ALA A 165 2.50 -8.51 -17.63
CA ALA A 165 2.03 -7.79 -16.44
C ALA A 165 3.14 -6.99 -15.74
N ALA A 166 4.35 -7.56 -15.66
CA ALA A 166 5.49 -7.00 -14.94
C ALA A 166 5.91 -5.58 -15.38
N PRO A 167 6.06 -5.27 -16.69
CA PRO A 167 6.42 -3.91 -17.10
C PRO A 167 5.31 -2.91 -16.76
N ILE A 168 4.03 -3.29 -16.90
CA ILE A 168 2.88 -2.43 -16.60
C ILE A 168 2.84 -2.08 -15.11
N THR A 169 2.91 -3.08 -14.23
CA THR A 169 2.90 -2.87 -12.77
C THR A 169 4.13 -2.08 -12.32
N THR A 170 5.29 -2.30 -12.93
CA THR A 170 6.53 -1.59 -12.61
C THR A 170 6.46 -0.11 -12.98
N ILE A 171 5.95 0.22 -14.18
CA ILE A 171 5.76 1.62 -14.60
C ILE A 171 4.77 2.33 -13.67
N LEU A 172 3.64 1.68 -13.36
CA LEU A 172 2.65 2.24 -12.41
C LEU A 172 3.28 2.48 -11.04
N ASN A 173 4.05 1.52 -10.54
CA ASN A 173 4.75 1.64 -9.26
C ASN A 173 5.74 2.79 -9.26
N LEU A 174 6.54 2.94 -10.31
CA LEU A 174 7.49 4.04 -10.45
C LEU A 174 6.77 5.39 -10.42
N LEU A 175 5.74 5.54 -11.26
CA LEU A 175 4.94 6.77 -11.33
C LEU A 175 4.33 7.12 -9.97
N PHE A 176 3.69 6.16 -9.33
CA PHE A 176 3.02 6.40 -8.05
C PHE A 176 4.01 6.63 -6.90
N THR A 177 5.16 5.95 -6.91
CA THR A 177 6.18 6.09 -5.87
C THR A 177 6.81 7.47 -5.88
N PHE A 178 7.20 7.96 -7.07
CA PHE A 178 7.88 9.25 -7.20
C PHE A 178 6.92 10.44 -7.19
N LEU A 179 5.71 10.30 -7.72
CA LEU A 179 4.72 11.39 -7.76
C LEU A 179 3.78 11.40 -6.55
N GLY A 180 3.75 10.33 -5.74
CA GLY A 180 2.79 10.16 -4.64
C GLY A 180 3.15 10.82 -3.32
N ASN A 181 4.22 11.62 -3.24
CA ASN A 181 4.69 12.25 -2.01
C ASN A 181 5.02 11.23 -0.89
N ILE A 182 5.65 10.11 -1.27
CA ILE A 182 6.05 9.04 -0.34
C ILE A 182 7.43 9.33 0.25
N PHE A 183 8.40 9.63 -0.63
CA PHE A 183 9.80 9.86 -0.24
C PHE A 183 10.18 11.33 -0.21
N PHE A 184 9.59 12.14 -1.09
CA PHE A 184 9.98 13.53 -1.27
C PHE A 184 8.73 14.40 -1.34
N PRO A 185 8.76 15.59 -0.71
CA PRO A 185 7.72 16.59 -0.88
C PRO A 185 7.53 16.92 -2.36
N THR A 186 6.28 16.95 -2.81
CA THR A 186 5.96 17.24 -4.22
C THR A 186 6.00 18.72 -4.57
N ASN A 187 6.35 19.59 -3.61
CA ASN A 187 6.30 21.05 -3.78
C ASN A 187 7.30 21.56 -4.83
N ASN A 188 8.45 20.89 -4.96
CA ASN A 188 9.52 21.27 -5.88
C ASN A 188 9.37 20.65 -7.29
N LEU A 189 8.26 19.95 -7.57
CA LEU A 189 8.04 19.37 -8.90
C LEU A 189 7.70 20.45 -9.94
N PRO A 190 8.17 20.32 -11.20
CA PRO A 190 7.70 21.12 -12.32
C PRO A 190 6.17 21.13 -12.41
N VAL A 191 5.58 22.26 -12.83
CA VAL A 191 4.12 22.49 -12.84
C VAL A 191 3.34 21.34 -13.49
N VAL A 192 3.83 20.82 -14.62
CA VAL A 192 3.20 19.70 -15.34
C VAL A 192 3.13 18.43 -14.48
N LEU A 193 4.25 18.05 -13.86
CA LEU A 193 4.32 16.88 -12.99
C LEU A 193 3.48 17.05 -11.74
N LYS A 194 3.38 18.27 -11.22
CA LYS A 194 2.56 18.62 -10.05
C LYS A 194 1.06 18.43 -10.34
N VAL A 195 0.59 18.84 -11.52
CA VAL A 195 -0.80 18.62 -11.95
C VAL A 195 -1.09 17.13 -12.10
N ILE A 196 -0.18 16.37 -12.71
CA ILE A 196 -0.34 14.91 -12.87
C ILE A 196 -0.37 14.24 -11.50
N ALA A 197 0.62 14.53 -10.65
CA ALA A 197 0.72 14.01 -9.29
C ALA A 197 -0.55 14.26 -8.47
N SER A 198 -1.13 15.46 -8.58
CA SER A 198 -2.34 15.84 -7.84
C SER A 198 -3.57 14.97 -8.16
N LYS A 199 -3.61 14.33 -9.33
CA LYS A 199 -4.73 13.48 -9.79
C LYS A 199 -4.53 12.00 -9.48
N LEU A 200 -3.34 11.59 -9.02
CA LEU A 200 -3.05 10.18 -8.79
C LEU A 200 -3.74 9.67 -7.53
N PRO A 201 -4.28 8.44 -7.54
CA PRO A 201 -4.95 7.84 -6.37
C PRO A 201 -4.03 7.70 -5.16
N ILE A 202 -2.73 7.52 -5.41
CA ILE A 202 -1.71 7.46 -4.36
C ILE A 202 -1.57 8.77 -3.60
N THR A 203 -1.72 9.91 -4.27
CA THR A 203 -1.58 11.24 -3.67
C THR A 203 -2.71 11.53 -2.70
N TYR A 204 -3.93 11.07 -3.00
CA TYR A 204 -5.05 11.14 -2.07
C TYR A 204 -4.84 10.22 -0.88
N SER A 205 -4.32 9.01 -1.13
CA SER A 205 -4.03 8.03 -0.08
C SER A 205 -2.98 8.56 0.89
N THR A 206 -1.84 9.04 0.39
CA THR A 206 -0.79 9.63 1.24
C THR A 206 -1.32 10.84 1.98
N ARG A 207 -1.99 11.79 1.31
CA ARG A 207 -2.58 12.96 1.96
C ARG A 207 -3.48 12.60 3.13
N LEU A 208 -4.28 11.54 3.03
CA LEU A 208 -5.16 11.10 4.12
C LEU A 208 -4.36 10.62 5.34
N VAL A 209 -3.30 9.81 5.14
CA VAL A 209 -2.46 9.34 6.25
C VAL A 209 -1.68 10.48 6.86
N PHE A 210 -1.06 11.33 6.04
CA PHE A 210 -0.34 12.50 6.51
C PHE A 210 -1.25 13.43 7.31
N HIS A 211 -2.46 13.71 6.82
CA HIS A 211 -3.39 14.58 7.54
C HIS A 211 -3.83 13.95 8.88
N SER A 212 -4.08 12.63 8.91
CA SER A 212 -4.38 11.92 10.15
C SER A 212 -3.21 11.96 11.14
N TYR A 213 -1.98 11.80 10.67
CA TYR A 213 -0.78 11.89 11.50
C TYR A 213 -0.65 13.26 12.16
N VAL A 214 -0.73 14.33 11.37
CA VAL A 214 -0.59 15.70 11.88
C VAL A 214 -1.71 16.05 12.85
N TRP A 215 -2.94 15.69 12.51
CA TRP A 215 -4.09 15.92 13.39
C TRP A 215 -3.91 15.20 14.74
N PHE A 216 -3.46 13.95 14.72
CA PHE A 216 -3.21 13.16 15.92
C PHE A 216 -2.08 13.73 16.79
N VAL A 217 -0.96 14.12 16.19
CA VAL A 217 0.19 14.71 16.89
C VAL A 217 -0.13 16.10 17.45
N ARG A 218 -0.92 16.92 16.73
CA ARG A 218 -1.39 18.22 17.23
C ARG A 218 -2.31 18.09 18.44
N ILE A 219 -3.23 17.11 18.45
CA ILE A 219 -4.12 16.87 19.59
C ILE A 219 -3.35 16.47 20.85
N LEU A 220 -2.34 15.60 20.69
CA LEU A 220 -1.54 15.15 21.82
C LEU A 220 -0.49 16.18 22.28
N TRP A 221 -0.43 17.37 21.67
CA TRP A 221 0.54 18.43 21.98
C TRP A 221 2.01 17.98 21.92
N ILE A 222 2.30 16.90 21.19
CA ILE A 222 3.66 16.32 21.12
C ILE A 222 4.56 17.18 20.21
N LYS A 223 4.05 17.65 19.06
CA LYS A 223 4.76 18.55 18.11
C LYS A 223 3.82 19.51 17.38
N PRO A 224 3.48 20.67 17.97
CA PRO A 224 2.51 21.61 17.39
C PRO A 224 3.03 22.42 16.18
N SER A 225 4.33 22.44 15.90
CA SER A 225 4.96 23.27 14.86
C SER A 225 4.92 22.68 13.43
N PHE A 226 4.30 21.52 13.22
CA PHE A 226 4.24 20.89 11.90
C PHE A 226 3.04 21.39 11.09
N ASP A 227 3.30 21.95 9.91
CA ASP A 227 2.25 22.43 9.01
C ASP A 227 2.24 21.68 7.68
N LEU A 228 1.08 21.12 7.32
CA LEU A 228 0.90 20.24 6.15
C LEU A 228 1.14 20.97 4.83
N ASN A 229 0.94 22.28 4.80
CA ASN A 229 1.10 23.11 3.62
C ASN A 229 2.55 23.09 3.10
N GLN A 230 3.53 22.82 3.96
CA GLN A 230 4.94 22.68 3.56
C GLN A 230 5.24 21.36 2.84
N LEU A 231 4.34 20.37 2.91
CA LEU A 231 4.50 19.06 2.27
C LEU A 231 3.56 18.85 1.10
N PHE A 232 2.41 19.49 1.15
CA PHE A 232 1.37 19.43 0.15
C PHE A 232 0.99 20.86 -0.21
N LEU A 233 1.78 21.49 -1.08
CA LEU A 233 1.40 22.56 -2.00
C LEU A 233 2.66 22.97 -2.76
#